data_AF-A0A7E6EIX7-F1
#
_entry.id   AF-A0A7E6EIX7-F1
#
_cell.length_a   1.000
_cell.length_b   1.000
_cell.length_c   1.000
_cell.angle_alpha   90.00
_cell.angle_beta   90.00
_cell.angle_gamma   90.00
#
_symmetry.space_group_name_H-M   'P 1'
#
loop_
_entity.id
_entity.type
_entity.pdbx_description
1 polymer ?
#
loop_
_entity_poly.entity_id
_entity_poly.type
_entity_poly.pdbx_seq_one_letter_code
_entity_poly.pdbx_strand_id
1 'polypeptide(L)'
;MEYKEADEEIIFKDIAQWSYFDENNPENIRMFSDKENAMLEKAYSLGKRFLNLKKIKYDIKKMCFQHEGRKFKMKRKQNLRYEPIPDTWSPMEDGELIKIVPVKNGPEYDDIQATFSRNLPSYRIIKIERIQNKTLYQGYQALKRKFEVENPNITNEVDGLWHGTAEGSIDGINKSGFNRSYCGKNATAFGNGVYFARRIRYSANDKYSVPDANKTKRIYKCSVLVGRMMQGHRRLKVLQDSYNSAVDDIQRPRIYVVFHDFQAYPNYLITFSV
;
A
#
# COMPACT_ATOMS: atom_id res chain seq x y z
N MET A 1 18.55 10.73 -2.29
CA MET A 1 17.19 10.36 -2.77
C MET A 1 17.17 8.96 -3.38
N GLU A 2 18.33 8.30 -3.53
CA GLU A 2 18.50 7.07 -4.32
C GLU A 2 18.16 5.75 -3.59
N TYR A 3 18.36 5.67 -2.27
CA TYR A 3 18.20 4.39 -1.55
C TYR A 3 16.77 3.84 -1.48
N LYS A 4 15.73 4.67 -1.59
CA LYS A 4 14.32 4.22 -1.55
C LYS A 4 13.75 3.83 -2.91
N GLU A 5 14.34 4.33 -4.01
CA GLU A 5 13.94 3.90 -5.36
C GLU A 5 14.43 2.48 -5.63
N ALA A 6 15.64 2.13 -5.18
CA ALA A 6 16.19 0.79 -5.29
C ALA A 6 15.31 -0.29 -4.60
N ASP A 7 14.68 0.05 -3.48
CA ASP A 7 13.79 -0.87 -2.77
C ASP A 7 12.48 -1.12 -3.50
N GLU A 8 11.85 -0.07 -4.05
CA GLU A 8 10.70 -0.23 -4.95
C GLU A 8 11.11 -1.06 -6.18
N GLU A 9 12.30 -0.80 -6.75
CA GLU A 9 12.81 -1.52 -7.92
C GLU A 9 12.98 -3.03 -7.66
N ILE A 10 13.57 -3.40 -6.52
CA ILE A 10 13.73 -4.80 -6.10
C ILE A 10 12.37 -5.45 -5.87
N ILE A 11 11.45 -4.80 -5.14
CA ILE A 11 10.11 -5.34 -4.86
C ILE A 11 9.33 -5.57 -6.16
N PHE A 12 9.34 -4.60 -7.08
CA PHE A 12 8.60 -4.74 -8.34
C PHE A 12 9.23 -5.77 -9.29
N LYS A 13 10.56 -5.94 -9.26
CA LYS A 13 11.25 -7.03 -9.97
C LYS A 13 10.85 -8.40 -9.43
N ASP A 14 10.69 -8.52 -8.11
CA ASP A 14 10.20 -9.74 -7.48
C ASP A 14 8.72 -10.02 -7.81
N ILE A 15 7.92 -9.00 -8.11
CA ILE A 15 6.50 -9.15 -8.50
C ILE A 15 6.36 -9.59 -9.97
N ALA A 16 7.07 -8.91 -10.89
CA ALA A 16 6.97 -9.19 -12.32
C ALA A 16 8.21 -8.73 -13.09
N GLN A 17 8.55 -9.48 -14.14
CA GLN A 17 9.53 -9.08 -15.14
C GLN A 17 8.83 -8.71 -16.44
N TRP A 18 9.06 -7.48 -16.87
CA TRP A 18 8.65 -6.94 -18.15
C TRP A 18 9.76 -7.13 -19.18
N SER A 19 9.34 -7.45 -20.40
CA SER A 19 10.20 -7.56 -21.57
C SER A 19 9.51 -6.97 -22.80
N TYR A 20 10.28 -6.74 -23.86
CA TYR A 20 9.79 -6.22 -25.11
C TYR A 20 10.52 -6.85 -26.31
N PHE A 21 9.88 -6.81 -27.47
CA PHE A 21 10.44 -7.27 -28.74
C PHE A 21 9.90 -6.42 -29.89
N ASP A 22 10.66 -6.34 -30.98
CA ASP A 22 10.21 -5.69 -32.21
C ASP A 22 9.07 -6.51 -32.82
N GLU A 23 7.96 -5.87 -33.22
CA GLU A 23 6.80 -6.57 -33.80
C GLU A 23 7.19 -7.37 -35.06
N ASN A 24 8.24 -6.93 -35.78
CA ASN A 24 8.77 -7.63 -36.95
C ASN A 24 9.83 -8.70 -36.62
N ASN A 25 10.30 -8.78 -35.37
CA ASN A 25 11.25 -9.79 -34.93
C ASN A 25 10.91 -10.30 -33.51
N PRO A 26 9.88 -11.16 -33.38
CA PRO A 26 9.35 -11.60 -32.08
C PRO A 26 10.30 -12.47 -31.25
N GLU A 27 11.27 -13.10 -31.89
CA GLU A 27 12.29 -13.96 -31.27
C GLU A 27 13.26 -13.14 -30.40
N ASN A 28 13.48 -11.87 -30.75
CA ASN A 28 14.46 -10.99 -30.09
C ASN A 28 13.86 -10.28 -28.87
N ILE A 29 13.61 -11.07 -27.81
CA ILE A 29 13.07 -10.57 -26.55
C ILE A 29 14.18 -9.90 -25.72
N ARG A 30 13.94 -8.66 -25.31
CA ARG A 30 14.81 -7.87 -24.44
C ARG A 30 14.12 -7.58 -23.13
N MET A 31 14.84 -7.68 -22.02
CA MET A 31 14.33 -7.28 -20.71
C MET A 31 14.43 -5.76 -20.53
N PHE A 32 13.46 -5.18 -19.83
CA PHE A 32 13.61 -3.82 -19.34
C PHE A 32 14.64 -3.78 -18.20
N SER A 33 15.31 -2.65 -18.02
CA SER A 33 16.15 -2.42 -16.83
C SER A 33 15.30 -2.46 -15.55
N ASP A 34 15.90 -2.74 -14.40
CA ASP A 34 15.18 -2.86 -13.13
C ASP A 34 14.33 -1.61 -12.81
N LYS A 35 14.87 -0.42 -13.08
CA LYS A 35 14.16 0.86 -12.96
C LYS A 35 12.95 0.99 -13.89
N GLU A 36 13.11 0.65 -15.17
CA GLU A 36 12.01 0.70 -16.15
C GLU A 36 10.95 -0.36 -15.83
N ASN A 37 11.38 -1.54 -15.41
CA ASN A 37 10.52 -2.64 -14.97
C ASN A 37 9.61 -2.20 -13.81
N ALA A 38 10.19 -1.57 -12.80
CA ALA A 38 9.46 -1.05 -11.65
C ALA A 38 8.43 0.03 -12.03
N MET A 39 8.81 0.94 -12.92
CA MET A 39 7.90 1.99 -13.40
C MET A 39 6.74 1.41 -14.24
N LEU A 40 7.01 0.42 -15.09
CA LEU A 40 5.99 -0.29 -15.87
C LEU A 40 5.04 -1.07 -14.97
N GLU A 41 5.55 -1.83 -14.01
CA GLU A 41 4.74 -2.60 -13.06
C GLU A 41 3.89 -1.69 -12.17
N LYS A 42 4.45 -0.58 -11.68
CA LYS A 42 3.70 0.45 -10.94
C LYS A 42 2.62 1.08 -11.81
N ALA A 43 2.88 1.38 -13.08
CA ALA A 43 1.87 1.94 -13.98
C ALA A 43 0.74 0.93 -14.27
N TYR A 44 1.10 -0.34 -14.44
CA TYR A 44 0.16 -1.43 -14.67
C TYR A 44 -0.74 -1.68 -13.46
N SER A 45 -0.18 -1.77 -12.25
CA SER A 45 -0.95 -1.98 -11.02
C SER A 45 -1.90 -0.81 -10.71
N LEU A 46 -1.52 0.41 -11.09
CA LEU A 46 -2.37 1.59 -11.00
C LEU A 46 -3.43 1.68 -12.13
N GLY A 47 -3.49 0.70 -13.04
CA GLY A 47 -4.43 0.69 -14.17
C GLY A 47 -4.21 1.83 -15.17
N LYS A 48 -3.02 2.44 -15.21
CA LYS A 48 -2.71 3.55 -16.12
C LYS A 48 -2.75 3.06 -17.56
N ARG A 49 -3.23 3.91 -18.47
CA ARG A 49 -3.16 3.64 -19.91
C ARG A 49 -1.80 3.96 -20.50
N PHE A 50 -1.21 5.08 -20.10
CA PHE A 50 0.05 5.56 -20.65
C PHE A 50 1.10 5.80 -19.57
N LEU A 51 2.35 5.54 -19.92
CA LEU A 51 3.54 5.88 -19.15
C LEU A 51 4.56 6.54 -20.09
N ASN A 52 5.17 7.64 -19.68
CA ASN A 52 6.23 8.28 -20.46
C ASN A 52 7.57 8.05 -19.76
N LEU A 53 8.51 7.34 -20.40
CA LEU A 53 9.87 7.11 -19.90
C LEU A 53 10.87 7.53 -20.97
N LYS A 54 11.90 8.30 -20.60
CA LYS A 54 12.99 8.71 -21.52
C LYS A 54 12.50 9.24 -22.88
N LYS A 55 11.43 10.05 -22.88
CA LYS A 55 10.76 10.60 -24.09
C LYS A 55 10.03 9.58 -24.97
N ILE A 56 9.88 8.34 -24.51
CA ILE A 56 9.09 7.29 -25.16
C ILE A 56 7.75 7.16 -24.43
N LYS A 57 6.66 7.06 -25.20
CA LYS A 57 5.31 6.83 -24.67
C LYS A 57 4.95 5.36 -24.79
N TYR A 58 4.69 4.72 -23.66
CA TYR A 58 4.27 3.34 -23.53
C TYR A 58 2.75 3.28 -23.35
N ASP A 59 2.07 2.43 -24.12
CA ASP A 59 0.65 2.08 -23.92
C ASP A 59 0.60 0.77 -23.12
N ILE A 60 0.33 0.91 -21.82
CA ILE A 60 0.32 -0.19 -20.84
C ILE A 60 -0.88 -1.10 -21.09
N LYS A 61 -2.02 -0.55 -21.53
CA LYS A 61 -3.22 -1.37 -21.82
C LYS A 61 -3.07 -2.17 -23.11
N LYS A 62 -2.42 -1.60 -24.13
CA LYS A 62 -2.13 -2.28 -25.40
C LYS A 62 -0.84 -3.09 -25.38
N MET A 63 -0.08 -3.05 -24.29
CA MET A 63 1.20 -3.73 -24.14
C MET A 63 2.16 -3.41 -25.31
N CYS A 64 2.35 -2.13 -25.65
CA CYS A 64 3.23 -1.72 -26.74
C CYS A 64 3.82 -0.32 -26.58
N PHE A 65 4.84 -0.01 -27.38
CA PHE A 65 5.38 1.34 -27.55
C PHE A 65 5.99 1.53 -28.95
N GLN A 66 6.31 2.77 -29.30
CA GLN A 66 7.01 3.10 -30.55
C GLN A 66 8.30 3.85 -30.24
N HIS A 67 9.36 3.51 -30.96
CA HIS A 67 10.65 4.16 -30.86
C HIS A 67 11.34 4.15 -32.22
N GLU A 68 11.84 5.31 -32.66
CA GLU A 68 12.54 5.46 -33.95
C GLU A 68 11.78 4.88 -35.15
N GLY A 69 10.46 5.11 -35.20
CA GLY A 69 9.58 4.62 -36.27
C GLY A 69 9.24 3.13 -36.20
N ARG A 70 9.79 2.37 -35.25
CA ARG A 70 9.51 0.95 -35.04
C ARG A 70 8.47 0.74 -33.96
N LYS A 71 7.68 -0.34 -34.08
CA LYS A 71 6.69 -0.77 -33.09
C LYS A 71 7.24 -1.93 -32.28
N PHE A 72 7.12 -1.82 -30.97
CA PHE A 72 7.54 -2.85 -30.03
C PHE A 72 6.32 -3.36 -29.24
N LYS A 73 6.26 -4.67 -29.04
CA LYS A 73 5.31 -5.31 -28.13
C LYS A 73 5.98 -5.57 -26.80
N MET A 74 5.19 -5.55 -25.74
CA MET A 74 5.62 -5.82 -24.37
C MET A 74 4.99 -7.12 -23.87
N LYS A 75 5.75 -7.86 -23.06
CA LYS A 75 5.28 -9.03 -22.31
C LYS A 75 5.52 -8.78 -20.84
N ARG A 76 4.52 -9.08 -20.02
CA ARG A 76 4.62 -9.09 -18.56
C ARG A 76 4.62 -10.55 -18.12
N LYS A 77 5.73 -11.00 -17.53
CA LYS A 77 5.79 -12.30 -16.85
C LYS A 77 5.70 -12.06 -15.36
N GLN A 78 4.69 -12.62 -14.71
CA GLN A 78 4.61 -12.55 -13.26
C GLN A 78 5.71 -13.43 -12.66
N ASN A 79 6.54 -12.87 -11.81
CA ASN A 79 7.56 -13.61 -11.07
C ASN A 79 6.87 -14.14 -9.81
N LEU A 80 6.10 -15.21 -9.97
CA LEU A 80 5.48 -15.86 -8.82
C LEU A 80 6.58 -16.60 -8.03
N ARG A 81 7.25 -15.92 -7.10
CA ARG A 81 7.36 -16.56 -5.79
C ARG A 81 5.93 -16.60 -5.27
N TYR A 82 5.37 -17.80 -5.20
CA TYR A 82 3.99 -18.01 -4.80
C TYR A 82 3.86 -17.58 -3.34
N GLU A 83 3.61 -16.29 -3.10
CA GLU A 83 3.17 -15.88 -1.78
C GLU A 83 1.72 -16.34 -1.66
N PRO A 84 1.44 -17.33 -0.80
CA PRO A 84 0.07 -17.72 -0.56
C PRO A 84 -0.67 -16.47 -0.07
N ILE A 85 -1.76 -16.16 -0.75
CA ILE A 85 -2.72 -15.18 -0.22
C ILE A 85 -3.26 -15.74 1.10
N PRO A 86 -3.68 -14.89 2.06
CA PRO A 86 -4.20 -15.38 3.32
C PRO A 86 -5.38 -16.34 3.11
N ASP A 87 -5.39 -17.47 3.81
CA ASP A 87 -6.48 -18.45 3.74
C ASP A 87 -7.83 -17.87 4.19
N THR A 88 -7.80 -16.75 4.91
CA THR A 88 -8.98 -15.98 5.30
C THR A 88 -9.62 -15.19 4.15
N TRP A 89 -8.96 -15.10 3.00
CA TRP A 89 -9.51 -14.43 1.84
C TRP A 89 -10.58 -15.28 1.18
N SER A 90 -11.67 -14.62 0.80
CA SER A 90 -12.67 -15.23 -0.07
C SER A 90 -12.07 -15.51 -1.44
N PRO A 91 -12.52 -16.56 -2.14
CA PRO A 91 -12.06 -16.87 -3.50
C PRO A 91 -12.15 -15.65 -4.41
N MET A 92 -11.11 -15.45 -5.21
CA MET A 92 -11.02 -14.39 -6.20
C MET A 92 -10.88 -15.02 -7.58
N GLU A 93 -11.53 -14.44 -8.59
CA GLU A 93 -11.47 -14.95 -9.97
C GLU A 93 -10.06 -14.81 -10.56
N ASP A 94 -9.79 -15.56 -11.63
CA ASP A 94 -8.54 -15.45 -12.37
C ASP A 94 -8.42 -14.07 -13.01
N GLY A 95 -7.31 -13.37 -12.71
CA GLY A 95 -7.10 -11.98 -13.12
C GLY A 95 -7.78 -10.93 -12.23
N GLU A 96 -8.65 -11.31 -11.28
CA GLU A 96 -9.16 -10.39 -10.25
C GLU A 96 -8.01 -10.03 -9.30
N LEU A 97 -7.61 -8.76 -9.33
CA LEU A 97 -6.52 -8.23 -8.50
C LEU A 97 -7.01 -7.66 -7.17
N ILE A 98 -8.25 -7.18 -7.12
CA ILE A 98 -8.84 -6.49 -5.97
C ILE A 98 -10.27 -6.95 -5.78
N LYS A 99 -10.59 -7.39 -4.56
CA LYS A 99 -11.95 -7.71 -4.12
C LYS A 99 -12.23 -7.07 -2.78
N ILE A 100 -13.39 -6.43 -2.64
CA ILE A 100 -13.86 -5.85 -1.39
C ILE A 100 -14.96 -6.76 -0.85
N VAL A 101 -14.70 -7.41 0.28
CA VAL A 101 -15.60 -8.44 0.82
C VAL A 101 -16.31 -7.90 2.06
N PRO A 102 -17.65 -7.81 2.07
CA PRO A 102 -18.41 -7.46 3.25
C PRO A 102 -18.21 -8.50 4.36
N VAL A 103 -17.81 -8.04 5.55
CA VAL A 103 -17.65 -8.86 6.75
C VAL A 103 -18.90 -8.65 7.60
N LYS A 104 -19.81 -9.63 7.61
CA LYS A 104 -21.14 -9.48 8.22
C LYS A 104 -21.27 -10.12 9.59
N ASN A 105 -20.47 -11.15 9.88
CA ASN A 105 -20.53 -11.94 11.11
C ASN A 105 -19.23 -12.74 11.28
N GLY A 106 -19.14 -13.47 12.39
CA GLY A 106 -18.03 -14.36 12.71
C GLY A 106 -16.87 -13.65 13.43
N PRO A 107 -15.79 -14.41 13.74
CA PRO A 107 -14.73 -13.93 14.63
C PRO A 107 -14.06 -12.63 14.19
N GLU A 108 -13.94 -12.42 12.87
CA GLU A 108 -13.37 -11.22 12.27
C GLU A 108 -14.26 -9.98 12.53
N TYR A 109 -15.57 -10.13 12.36
CA TYR A 109 -16.54 -9.08 12.71
C TYR A 109 -16.50 -8.80 14.21
N ASP A 110 -16.54 -9.86 15.02
CA ASP A 110 -16.67 -9.76 16.48
C ASP A 110 -15.46 -9.05 17.12
N ASP A 111 -14.24 -9.33 16.65
CA ASP A 111 -13.02 -8.64 17.11
C ASP A 111 -13.06 -7.13 16.83
N ILE A 112 -13.43 -6.77 15.58
CA ILE A 112 -13.51 -5.37 15.17
C ILE A 112 -14.63 -4.66 15.93
N GLN A 113 -15.81 -5.28 16.03
CA GLN A 113 -16.96 -4.76 16.75
C GLN A 113 -16.66 -4.57 18.25
N ALA A 114 -16.00 -5.54 18.90
CA ALA A 114 -15.62 -5.44 20.31
C ALA A 114 -14.63 -4.29 20.54
N THR A 115 -13.64 -4.14 19.66
CA THR A 115 -12.69 -3.02 19.70
C THR A 115 -13.41 -1.68 19.53
N PHE A 116 -14.37 -1.60 18.60
CA PHE A 116 -15.16 -0.40 18.35
C PHE A 116 -16.01 -0.03 19.57
N SER A 117 -16.81 -0.97 20.08
CA SER A 117 -17.72 -0.75 21.20
C SER A 117 -16.97 -0.27 22.46
N ARG A 118 -15.81 -0.86 22.74
CA ARG A 118 -14.97 -0.48 23.89
C ARG A 118 -14.39 0.92 23.78
N ASN A 119 -14.00 1.35 22.58
CA ASN A 119 -13.22 2.57 22.39
C ASN A 119 -14.04 3.76 21.86
N LEU A 120 -15.14 3.48 21.16
CA LEU A 120 -16.00 4.43 20.45
C LEU A 120 -17.49 4.15 20.78
N PRO A 121 -17.90 4.16 22.05
CA PRO A 121 -19.25 3.73 22.46
C PRO A 121 -20.38 4.61 21.92
N SER A 122 -20.07 5.85 21.50
CA SER A 122 -21.01 6.79 20.90
C SER A 122 -21.19 6.60 19.38
N TYR A 123 -20.52 5.61 18.79
CA TYR A 123 -20.58 5.35 17.35
C TYR A 123 -21.08 3.94 17.08
N ARG A 124 -21.77 3.78 15.95
CA ARG A 124 -22.26 2.51 15.43
C ARG A 124 -21.55 2.17 14.13
N ILE A 125 -21.12 0.90 14.01
CA ILE A 125 -20.60 0.37 12.76
C ILE A 125 -21.78 0.23 11.77
N ILE A 126 -21.62 0.79 10.57
CA ILE A 126 -22.55 0.62 9.45
C ILE A 126 -22.15 -0.60 8.63
N LYS A 127 -20.85 -0.72 8.32
CA LYS A 127 -20.29 -1.89 7.64
C LYS A 127 -18.81 -2.05 7.89
N ILE A 128 -18.35 -3.29 7.75
CA ILE A 128 -16.95 -3.70 7.73
C ILE A 128 -16.69 -4.38 6.39
N GLU A 129 -15.61 -3.98 5.74
CA GLU A 129 -15.20 -4.50 4.44
C GLU A 129 -13.75 -4.97 4.52
N ARG A 130 -13.49 -6.24 4.23
CA ARG A 130 -12.14 -6.78 4.06
C ARG A 130 -11.62 -6.40 2.69
N ILE A 131 -10.41 -5.87 2.65
CA ILE A 131 -9.74 -5.50 1.41
C ILE A 131 -8.84 -6.67 1.01
N GLN A 132 -9.09 -7.23 -0.17
CA GLN A 132 -8.29 -8.30 -0.75
C GLN A 132 -7.61 -7.75 -2.00
N ASN A 133 -6.42 -7.17 -1.85
CA ASN A 133 -5.65 -6.61 -2.96
C ASN A 133 -4.36 -7.40 -3.15
N LYS A 134 -4.33 -8.26 -4.17
CA LYS A 134 -3.21 -9.19 -4.43
C LYS A 134 -1.89 -8.44 -4.65
N THR A 135 -1.90 -7.36 -5.43
CA THR A 135 -0.68 -6.59 -5.74
C THR A 135 -0.12 -5.91 -4.49
N LEU A 136 -0.98 -5.26 -3.70
CA LEU A 136 -0.55 -4.62 -2.45
C LEU A 136 -0.04 -5.65 -1.45
N TYR A 137 -0.72 -6.79 -1.33
CA TYR A 137 -0.32 -7.86 -0.42
C TYR A 137 1.03 -8.45 -0.81
N GLN A 138 1.26 -8.69 -2.11
CA GLN A 138 2.56 -9.19 -2.60
C GLN A 138 3.70 -8.20 -2.32
N GLY A 139 3.50 -6.91 -2.62
CA GLY A 139 4.48 -5.87 -2.31
C GLY A 139 4.75 -5.75 -0.81
N TYR A 140 3.70 -5.85 0.00
CA TYR A 140 3.79 -5.88 1.46
C TYR A 140 4.62 -7.08 1.97
N GLN A 141 4.33 -8.29 1.51
CA GLN A 141 5.06 -9.49 1.92
C GLN A 141 6.52 -9.49 1.44
N ALA A 142 6.78 -9.01 0.22
CA ALA A 142 8.15 -8.84 -0.26
C ALA A 142 8.95 -7.88 0.65
N LEU A 143 8.37 -6.74 1.01
CA LEU A 143 9.01 -5.79 1.92
C LEU A 143 9.13 -6.35 3.35
N LYS A 144 8.15 -7.13 3.82
CA LYS A 144 8.21 -7.79 5.13
C LYS A 144 9.40 -8.73 5.23
N ARG A 145 9.59 -9.61 4.24
CA ARG A 145 10.76 -10.51 4.17
C ARG A 145 12.07 -9.73 4.15
N LYS A 146 12.12 -8.63 3.41
CA LYS A 146 13.29 -7.75 3.41
C LYS A 146 13.59 -7.21 4.83
N PHE A 147 12.57 -6.69 5.53
CA PHE A 147 12.74 -6.19 6.90
C PHE A 147 13.17 -7.28 7.88
N GLU A 148 12.67 -8.50 7.74
CA GLU A 148 13.06 -9.65 8.57
C GLU A 148 14.54 -10.02 8.37
N VAL A 149 15.06 -9.93 7.14
CA VAL A 149 16.49 -10.13 6.87
C VAL A 149 17.35 -8.98 7.40
N GLU A 150 16.92 -7.73 7.20
CA GLU A 150 17.67 -6.54 7.64
C GLU A 150 17.64 -6.35 9.16
N ASN A 151 16.55 -6.76 9.81
CA ASN A 151 16.33 -6.58 11.24
C ASN A 151 15.83 -7.88 11.92
N PRO A 152 16.67 -8.92 12.01
CA PRO A 152 16.25 -10.27 12.44
C PRO A 152 15.85 -10.37 13.92
N ASN A 153 16.20 -9.38 14.75
CA ASN A 153 16.04 -9.42 16.20
C ASN A 153 15.02 -8.40 16.72
N ILE A 154 14.15 -7.86 15.86
CA ILE A 154 13.09 -6.93 16.26
C ILE A 154 11.76 -7.34 15.65
N THR A 155 10.68 -6.88 16.27
CA THR A 155 9.34 -6.96 15.68
C THR A 155 9.22 -5.94 14.54
N ASN A 156 9.21 -6.43 13.30
CA ASN A 156 9.17 -5.60 12.10
C ASN A 156 7.76 -5.08 11.73
N GLU A 157 6.71 -5.71 12.27
CA GLU A 157 5.32 -5.47 11.92
C GLU A 157 4.50 -5.10 13.16
N VAL A 158 3.60 -4.13 13.02
CA VAL A 158 2.58 -3.83 14.01
C VAL A 158 1.21 -3.97 13.37
N ASP A 159 0.46 -4.95 13.84
CA ASP A 159 -0.91 -5.19 13.43
C ASP A 159 -1.91 -4.34 14.23
N GLY A 160 -3.05 -4.07 13.60
CA GLY A 160 -4.16 -3.40 14.27
C GLY A 160 -3.93 -1.90 14.50
N LEU A 161 -3.10 -1.26 13.67
CA LEU A 161 -3.02 0.20 13.64
C LEU A 161 -4.17 0.80 12.84
N TRP A 162 -4.52 2.05 13.15
CA TRP A 162 -5.72 2.72 12.64
C TRP A 162 -5.38 3.92 11.77
N HIS A 163 -6.04 4.05 10.62
CA HIS A 163 -5.89 5.20 9.72
C HIS A 163 -7.26 5.79 9.37
N GLY A 164 -7.56 6.98 9.88
CA GLY A 164 -8.77 7.72 9.52
C GLY A 164 -8.58 8.47 8.21
N THR A 165 -9.60 8.45 7.34
CA THR A 165 -9.52 9.16 6.06
C THR A 165 -10.88 9.71 5.61
N ALA A 166 -10.87 10.55 4.57
CA ALA A 166 -12.07 11.09 3.94
C ALA A 166 -12.61 10.13 2.85
N GLU A 167 -13.91 10.22 2.57
CA GLU A 167 -14.60 9.40 1.55
C GLU A 167 -13.87 9.42 0.19
N GLY A 168 -13.47 10.59 -0.29
CA GLY A 168 -12.80 10.72 -1.59
C GLY A 168 -11.43 10.03 -1.70
N SER A 169 -10.86 9.52 -0.60
CA SER A 169 -9.58 8.80 -0.60
C SER A 169 -9.74 7.28 -0.65
N ILE A 170 -10.94 6.74 -0.42
CA ILE A 170 -11.17 5.30 -0.27
C ILE A 170 -10.79 4.51 -1.52
N ASP A 171 -11.27 4.93 -2.69
CA ASP A 171 -10.95 4.25 -3.94
C ASP A 171 -9.46 4.23 -4.24
N GLY A 172 -8.77 5.33 -3.94
CA GLY A 172 -7.32 5.43 -4.09
C GLY A 172 -6.58 4.48 -3.16
N ILE A 173 -6.96 4.44 -1.88
CA ILE A 173 -6.33 3.57 -0.88
C ILE A 173 -6.60 2.09 -1.18
N ASN A 174 -7.84 1.73 -1.52
CA ASN A 174 -8.18 0.34 -1.86
C ASN A 174 -7.42 -0.15 -3.09
N LYS A 175 -7.21 0.71 -4.09
CA LYS A 175 -6.51 0.35 -5.34
C LYS A 175 -5.00 0.35 -5.20
N SER A 176 -4.46 1.35 -4.52
CA SER A 176 -3.04 1.72 -4.62
C SER A 176 -2.33 1.79 -3.28
N GLY A 177 -3.01 1.48 -2.18
CA GLY A 177 -2.47 1.57 -0.84
C GLY A 177 -2.29 3.02 -0.39
N PHE A 178 -1.47 3.22 0.63
CA PHE A 178 -1.26 4.53 1.23
C PHE A 178 -0.16 5.29 0.49
N ASN A 179 -0.54 6.16 -0.44
CA ASN A 179 0.43 6.94 -1.21
C ASN A 179 0.82 8.22 -0.45
N ARG A 180 2.12 8.32 -0.10
CA ARG A 180 2.71 9.46 0.63
C ARG A 180 2.52 10.81 -0.05
N SER A 181 2.33 10.85 -1.36
CA SER A 181 2.16 12.09 -2.14
C SER A 181 0.85 12.81 -1.81
N TYR A 182 -0.13 12.09 -1.24
CA TYR A 182 -1.37 12.66 -0.73
C TYR A 182 -1.31 12.98 0.78
N CYS A 183 -0.21 12.62 1.46
CA CYS A 183 -0.02 12.85 2.88
C CYS A 183 0.63 14.20 3.15
N GLY A 184 0.16 14.91 4.18
CA GLY A 184 0.71 16.21 4.60
C GLY A 184 -0.31 17.31 4.86
N LYS A 185 -1.61 17.08 4.58
CA LYS A 185 -2.66 18.08 4.85
C LYS A 185 -2.92 18.30 6.36
N ASN A 186 -2.80 17.25 7.19
CA ASN A 186 -3.30 17.29 8.58
C ASN A 186 -2.29 16.90 9.69
N ALA A 187 -1.15 16.26 9.39
CA ALA A 187 -0.14 15.88 10.38
C ALA A 187 1.26 15.76 9.73
N THR A 188 2.19 16.65 10.10
CA THR A 188 3.62 16.60 9.72
C THR A 188 4.55 16.72 10.92
N ALA A 189 4.01 16.46 12.13
CA ALA A 189 4.71 16.64 13.39
C ALA A 189 5.89 15.66 13.55
N PHE A 190 5.77 14.46 12.99
CA PHE A 190 6.76 13.38 13.11
C PHE A 190 7.34 12.96 11.73
N GLY A 191 7.10 13.77 10.71
CA GLY A 191 7.60 13.58 9.35
C GLY A 191 6.53 13.68 8.26
N ASN A 192 6.99 13.69 7.01
CA ASN A 192 6.16 13.75 5.81
C ASN A 192 5.93 12.35 5.28
N GLY A 193 5.12 11.57 6.00
CA GLY A 193 4.77 10.20 5.66
C GLY A 193 3.30 9.91 5.93
N VAL A 194 2.93 8.63 5.86
CA VAL A 194 1.59 8.14 6.17
C VAL A 194 1.52 7.84 7.66
N TYR A 195 0.49 8.35 8.34
CA TYR A 195 0.34 8.24 9.79
C TYR A 195 -0.64 7.12 10.17
N PHE A 196 -0.26 6.33 11.16
CA PHE A 196 -1.06 5.25 11.72
C PHE A 196 -1.09 5.37 13.24
N ALA A 197 -2.27 5.25 13.85
CA ALA A 197 -2.42 5.38 15.29
C ALA A 197 -2.61 4.02 15.95
N ARG A 198 -1.99 3.83 17.12
CA ARG A 198 -2.21 2.65 17.98
C ARG A 198 -3.65 2.59 18.49
N ARG A 199 -4.26 3.74 18.78
CA ARG A 199 -5.61 3.84 19.34
C ARG A 199 -6.60 4.33 18.29
N ILE A 200 -7.67 3.56 18.08
CA ILE A 200 -8.74 3.89 17.13
C ILE A 200 -9.37 5.27 17.38
N ARG A 201 -9.48 5.69 18.66
CA ARG A 201 -10.02 7.01 19.04
C ARG A 201 -9.27 8.18 18.39
N TYR A 202 -7.96 8.04 18.19
CA TYR A 202 -7.17 9.08 17.54
C TYR A 202 -7.61 9.21 16.08
N SER A 203 -7.66 8.10 15.35
CA SER A 203 -8.08 8.04 13.95
C SER A 203 -9.58 8.36 13.74
N ALA A 204 -10.40 8.19 14.77
CA ALA A 204 -11.82 8.55 14.78
C ALA A 204 -12.10 10.05 14.93
N ASN A 205 -11.09 10.87 15.26
CA ASN A 205 -11.28 12.32 15.28
C ASN A 205 -11.65 12.84 13.87
N ASP A 206 -12.55 13.82 13.81
CA ASP A 206 -13.05 14.43 12.56
C ASP A 206 -11.96 15.03 11.68
N LYS A 207 -10.80 15.38 12.26
CA LYS A 207 -9.63 15.83 11.51
C LYS A 207 -9.04 14.74 10.59
N TYR A 208 -9.21 13.47 10.95
CA TYR A 208 -8.60 12.34 10.23
C TYR A 208 -9.65 11.53 9.49
N SER A 209 -10.68 11.03 10.20
CA SER A 209 -11.84 10.40 9.58
C SER A 209 -12.91 11.45 9.30
N VAL A 210 -12.69 12.24 8.25
CA VAL A 210 -13.55 13.38 7.91
C VAL A 210 -14.98 12.87 7.65
N PRO A 211 -15.98 13.32 8.42
CA PRO A 211 -17.37 12.94 8.18
C PRO A 211 -17.85 13.48 6.82
N ASP A 212 -18.55 12.65 6.07
CA ASP A 212 -19.20 13.09 4.82
C ASP A 212 -20.49 13.89 5.07
N ALA A 213 -21.23 14.20 4.00
CA ALA A 213 -22.50 14.91 4.08
C ALA A 213 -23.54 14.21 4.98
N ASN A 214 -23.48 12.88 5.06
CA ASN A 214 -24.36 12.04 5.89
C ASN A 214 -23.76 11.76 7.28
N LYS A 215 -22.73 12.51 7.69
CA LYS A 215 -22.00 12.32 8.95
C LYS A 215 -21.37 10.92 9.10
N THR A 216 -21.18 10.22 7.99
CA THR A 216 -20.55 8.90 7.97
C THR A 216 -19.04 9.07 7.88
N LYS A 217 -18.33 8.26 8.67
CA LYS A 217 -16.87 8.31 8.86
C LYS A 217 -16.25 6.99 8.44
N ARG A 218 -14.99 7.04 8.02
CA ARG A 218 -14.24 5.90 7.49
C ARG A 218 -12.86 5.79 8.14
N ILE A 219 -12.53 4.60 8.63
CA ILE A 219 -11.23 4.27 9.22
C ILE A 219 -10.78 2.91 8.68
N TYR A 220 -9.49 2.78 8.38
CA TYR A 220 -8.86 1.49 8.12
C TYR A 220 -8.23 0.89 9.39
N LYS A 221 -8.33 -0.45 9.53
CA LYS A 221 -7.46 -1.27 10.39
C LYS A 221 -6.36 -1.86 9.50
N CYS A 222 -5.10 -1.65 9.86
CA CYS A 222 -3.95 -1.91 9.00
C CYS A 222 -2.90 -2.79 9.70
N SER A 223 -2.16 -3.53 8.88
CA SER A 223 -0.86 -4.11 9.23
C SER A 223 0.22 -3.20 8.69
N VAL A 224 1.21 -2.84 9.51
CA VAL A 224 2.22 -1.84 9.16
C VAL A 224 3.61 -2.35 9.47
N LEU A 225 4.47 -2.36 8.46
CA LEU A 225 5.90 -2.66 8.58
C LEU A 225 6.63 -1.44 9.13
N VAL A 226 6.89 -1.47 10.43
CA VAL A 226 7.56 -0.38 11.16
C VAL A 226 9.07 -0.55 11.18
N GLY A 227 9.57 -1.78 11.10
CA GLY A 227 11.00 -2.10 11.19
C GLY A 227 11.70 -1.40 12.35
N ARG A 228 12.94 -0.96 12.13
CA ARG A 228 13.68 -0.16 13.11
C ARG A 228 13.13 1.27 13.15
N MET A 229 12.73 1.72 14.34
CA MET A 229 12.04 2.99 14.54
C MET A 229 12.99 4.08 15.03
N MET A 230 12.79 5.32 14.58
CA MET A 230 13.40 6.52 15.17
C MET A 230 12.35 7.48 15.74
N GLN A 231 12.78 8.38 16.62
CA GLN A 231 11.96 9.49 17.08
C GLN A 231 11.71 10.44 15.90
N GLY A 232 10.44 10.63 15.53
CA GLY A 232 10.05 11.54 14.46
C GLY A 232 10.17 12.99 14.86
N HIS A 233 10.38 13.86 13.88
CA HIS A 233 10.36 15.30 14.07
C HIS A 233 9.74 16.02 12.87
N ARG A 234 9.38 17.29 13.07
CA ARG A 234 8.78 18.11 12.02
C ARG A 234 9.73 18.20 10.83
N ARG A 235 9.17 18.12 9.61
CA ARG A 235 9.89 18.18 8.33
C ARG A 235 10.81 16.98 8.02
N LEU A 236 10.80 15.91 8.82
CA LEU A 236 11.49 14.66 8.46
C LEU A 236 10.92 14.11 7.14
N LYS A 237 11.70 14.12 6.06
CA LYS A 237 11.29 13.63 4.73
C LYS A 237 11.93 12.29 4.39
N VAL A 238 13.14 12.07 4.87
CA VAL A 238 13.97 10.91 4.58
C VAL A 238 14.48 10.40 5.92
N LEU A 239 14.40 9.09 6.11
CA LEU A 239 14.94 8.41 7.28
C LEU A 239 16.44 8.23 7.07
N GLN A 240 17.22 8.21 8.15
CA GLN A 240 18.60 7.75 8.07
C GLN A 240 18.62 6.26 7.69
N ASP A 241 19.67 5.80 7.01
CA ASP A 241 19.72 4.48 6.34
C ASP A 241 19.46 3.29 7.29
N SER A 242 19.64 3.47 8.59
CA SER A 242 19.38 2.46 9.60
C SER A 242 17.93 2.38 10.08
N TYR A 243 17.02 3.26 9.65
CA TYR A 243 15.64 3.31 10.15
C TYR A 243 14.60 3.12 9.04
N ASN A 244 13.52 2.43 9.40
CA ASN A 244 12.43 2.06 8.49
C ASN A 244 11.16 2.90 8.74
N SER A 245 10.96 3.42 9.96
CA SER A 245 9.82 4.29 10.28
C SER A 245 10.16 5.33 11.36
N ALA A 246 9.25 6.28 11.57
CA ALA A 246 9.32 7.27 12.63
C ALA A 246 8.13 7.14 13.58
N VAL A 247 8.33 7.47 14.86
CA VAL A 247 7.29 7.40 15.91
C VAL A 247 7.22 8.67 16.74
N ASP A 248 6.11 8.87 17.48
CA ASP A 248 5.97 9.98 18.43
C ASP A 248 6.76 9.77 19.73
N ASP A 249 7.05 8.54 20.11
CA ASP A 249 7.81 8.16 21.30
C ASP A 249 8.40 6.77 21.08
N ILE A 250 9.72 6.61 21.19
CA ILE A 250 10.40 5.32 20.95
C ILE A 250 10.03 4.26 22.00
N GLN A 251 9.85 4.65 23.27
CA GLN A 251 9.58 3.70 24.35
C GLN A 251 8.13 3.24 24.33
N ARG A 252 7.20 4.14 23.99
CA ARG A 252 5.77 3.86 23.93
C ARG A 252 5.11 4.51 22.71
N PRO A 253 5.34 3.98 21.50
CA PRO A 253 4.80 4.57 20.28
C PRO A 253 3.28 4.57 20.27
N ARG A 254 2.64 5.71 20.01
CA ARG A 254 1.20 5.81 19.79
C ARG A 254 0.88 6.18 18.35
N ILE A 255 1.82 6.81 17.67
CA ILE A 255 1.76 7.20 16.27
C ILE A 255 2.97 6.59 15.56
N TYR A 256 2.72 5.97 14.41
CA TYR A 256 3.71 5.42 13.51
C TYR A 256 3.62 6.15 12.18
N VAL A 257 4.76 6.52 11.62
CA VAL A 257 4.89 7.22 10.35
C VAL A 257 5.78 6.42 9.42
N VAL A 258 5.21 5.98 8.30
CA VAL A 258 5.92 5.22 7.25
C VAL A 258 6.09 6.06 6.00
N PHE A 259 7.09 5.73 5.19
CA PHE A 259 7.57 6.60 4.11
C PHE A 259 7.64 5.90 2.75
N HIS A 260 7.14 4.67 2.67
CA HIS A 260 7.17 3.83 1.48
C HIS A 260 5.79 3.21 1.22
N ASP A 261 5.42 3.10 -0.07
CA ASP A 261 4.04 2.81 -0.51
C ASP A 261 3.56 1.40 -0.08
N PHE A 262 4.49 0.44 0.05
CA PHE A 262 4.20 -0.95 0.48
C PHE A 262 4.37 -1.23 1.98
N GLN A 263 4.69 -0.22 2.82
CA GLN A 263 4.88 -0.46 4.26
C GLN A 263 3.57 -0.71 5.03
N ALA A 264 2.41 -0.54 4.41
CA ALA A 264 1.14 -0.71 5.09
C ALA A 264 0.12 -1.41 4.19
N TYR A 265 -0.52 -2.44 4.74
CA TYR A 265 -1.62 -3.14 4.10
C TYR A 265 -2.96 -2.77 4.78
N PRO A 266 -3.95 -2.23 4.04
CA PRO A 266 -5.25 -1.89 4.59
C PRO A 266 -6.12 -3.15 4.73
N ASN A 267 -6.04 -3.88 5.85
CA ASN A 267 -6.81 -5.12 6.02
C ASN A 267 -8.33 -4.90 5.93
N TYR A 268 -8.83 -3.89 6.64
CA TYR A 268 -10.26 -3.64 6.78
C TYR A 268 -10.58 -2.16 6.62
N LEU A 269 -11.65 -1.85 5.89
CA LEU A 269 -12.32 -0.57 5.91
C LEU A 269 -13.57 -0.66 6.80
N ILE A 270 -13.66 0.22 7.78
CA ILE A 270 -14.82 0.31 8.68
C ILE A 270 -15.51 1.63 8.43
N THR A 271 -16.79 1.53 8.10
CA THR A 271 -17.69 2.67 7.90
C THR A 271 -18.62 2.77 9.10
N PHE A 272 -18.72 3.94 9.72
CA PHE A 272 -19.43 4.14 10.98
C PHE A 272 -20.02 5.55 11.09
N SER A 273 -21.03 5.72 11.92
CA SER A 273 -21.63 7.02 12.24
C SER A 273 -21.95 7.08 13.73
N VAL A 274 -22.38 8.26 14.20
CA VAL A 274 -23.09 8.36 15.49
C VAL A 274 -24.41 7.59 15.39
#